data_AF-A0A2G5EQW4-F1
#
_entry.id   AF-A0A2G5EQW4-F1
#
_cell.length_a   1.000
_cell.length_b   1.000
_cell.length_c   1.000
_cell.angle_alpha   90.00
_cell.angle_beta   90.00
_cell.angle_gamma   90.00
#
_symmetry.space_group_name_H-M   'P 1'
#
loop_
_entity.id
_entity.type
_entity.pdbx_description
1 polymer ?
#
loop_
_entity_poly.entity_id
_entity_poly.type
_entity_poly.pdbx_seq_one_letter_code
_entity_poly.pdbx_strand_id
1 'polypeptide(L)'
;MKSLFKSKPKTPAEIVRLTREILIYLDSNSTSREAAASKTKREEKMLELSKYIRELKCILYGNSEAEPVSEACSQLTQEFFRENTLRLLIICLPKLSLEARKDATQVVANLQRQQVHSRLIASDYLEANKDLMDILISGYEIPELALHYGAMLRECIRHQSIARYVLESEHMKKFFDYIQLPNFDIASDASATFKELMTRHKSTVAEFLTKNYEWFFAEFNSKLLESPNYITRRQAVKVV
;
A
#
# COMPACT_ATOMS: atom_id res chain seq x y z
N MET A 1 -17.11 -3.32 45.38
CA MET A 1 -16.58 -4.33 44.45
C MET A 1 -17.20 -4.12 43.07
N LYS A 2 -16.51 -3.43 42.15
CA LYS A 2 -16.89 -3.37 40.73
C LYS A 2 -15.66 -3.77 39.90
N SER A 3 -15.44 -5.07 39.81
CA SER A 3 -14.48 -5.67 38.88
C SER A 3 -15.10 -6.97 38.38
N LEU A 4 -16.09 -6.86 37.51
CA LEU A 4 -16.77 -8.00 36.91
C LEU A 4 -16.84 -7.75 35.40
N PHE A 5 -16.16 -8.63 34.67
CA PHE A 5 -16.05 -8.75 33.21
C PHE A 5 -15.06 -7.79 32.52
N LYS A 6 -13.76 -8.05 32.64
CA LYS A 6 -12.84 -7.72 31.55
C LYS A 6 -13.18 -8.66 30.39
N SER A 7 -13.54 -8.10 29.23
CA SER A 7 -13.74 -8.88 28.00
C SER A 7 -12.48 -9.70 27.69
N LYS A 8 -12.64 -10.93 27.22
CA LYS A 8 -11.52 -11.77 26.77
C LYS A 8 -10.66 -10.98 25.76
N PRO A 9 -9.32 -11.01 25.85
CA PRO A 9 -8.47 -10.34 24.87
C PRO A 9 -8.79 -10.89 23.47
N LYS A 10 -8.95 -9.99 22.50
CA LYS A 10 -9.24 -10.35 21.12
C LYS A 10 -8.01 -11.02 20.51
N THR A 11 -8.25 -12.08 19.75
CA THR A 11 -7.20 -12.73 18.97
C THR A 11 -6.81 -11.86 17.76
N PRO A 12 -5.60 -12.03 17.20
CA PRO A 12 -5.20 -11.32 15.99
C PRO A 12 -6.19 -11.48 14.84
N ALA A 13 -6.71 -12.71 14.62
CA ALA A 13 -7.71 -12.98 13.59
C ALA A 13 -9.05 -12.28 13.87
N GLU A 14 -9.51 -12.21 15.12
CA GLU A 14 -10.72 -11.47 15.49
C GLU A 14 -10.59 -9.96 15.21
N ILE A 15 -9.43 -9.38 15.47
CA ILE A 15 -9.17 -7.95 15.19
C ILE A 15 -9.23 -7.69 13.68
N VAL A 16 -8.69 -8.60 12.86
CA VAL A 16 -8.79 -8.51 11.39
C VAL A 16 -10.24 -8.59 10.94
N ARG A 17 -11.04 -9.53 11.45
CA ARG A 17 -12.46 -9.66 11.10
C ARG A 17 -13.26 -8.41 11.45
N LEU A 18 -13.08 -7.89 12.67
CA LEU A 18 -13.73 -6.64 13.10
C LEU A 18 -13.31 -5.44 12.24
N THR A 19 -12.03 -5.34 11.90
CA THR A 19 -11.53 -4.32 10.97
C THR A 19 -12.26 -4.43 9.62
N ARG A 20 -12.32 -5.64 9.07
CA ARG A 20 -12.94 -5.92 7.77
C ARG A 20 -14.43 -5.60 7.75
N GLU A 21 -15.18 -5.98 8.79
CA GLU A 21 -16.61 -5.67 8.90
C GLU A 21 -16.88 -4.16 8.79
N ILE A 22 -16.05 -3.35 9.43
CA ILE A 22 -16.18 -1.89 9.35
C ILE A 22 -15.79 -1.38 7.96
N LEU A 23 -14.74 -1.92 7.35
CA LEU A 23 -14.35 -1.55 5.99
C LEU A 23 -15.46 -1.85 4.97
N ILE A 24 -16.12 -3.01 5.07
CA ILE A 24 -17.26 -3.37 4.21
C ILE A 24 -18.42 -2.37 4.40
N TYR A 25 -18.71 -2.01 5.65
CA TYR A 25 -19.72 -0.99 5.95
C TYR A 25 -19.39 0.36 5.32
N LEU A 26 -18.13 0.81 5.38
CA LEU A 26 -17.68 2.08 4.83
C LEU A 26 -17.63 2.07 3.29
N ASP A 27 -17.38 0.91 2.69
CA ASP A 27 -17.37 0.74 1.24
C ASP A 27 -18.79 0.82 0.65
N SER A 28 -19.71 0.04 1.23
CA SER A 28 -21.10 -0.08 0.79
C SER A 28 -21.91 1.22 0.96
N ASN A 29 -21.64 2.02 2.00
CA ASN A 29 -22.38 3.27 2.28
C ASN A 29 -21.71 4.52 1.71
N SER A 30 -20.89 4.39 0.66
CA SER A 30 -20.22 5.53 0.02
C SER A 30 -21.15 6.42 -0.83
N THR A 31 -22.35 5.95 -1.15
CA THR A 31 -23.27 6.57 -2.14
C THR A 31 -24.59 7.09 -1.56
N SER A 32 -24.87 6.87 -0.27
CA SER A 32 -26.12 7.30 0.35
C SER A 32 -26.08 8.75 0.81
N ARG A 33 -27.03 9.58 0.37
CA ARG A 33 -27.32 10.91 0.97
C ARG A 33 -27.66 10.72 2.45
N GLU A 34 -26.75 11.08 3.35
CA GLU A 34 -26.83 10.70 4.77
C GLU A 34 -27.86 11.52 5.56
N ALA A 35 -28.82 10.84 6.20
CA ALA A 35 -29.59 11.39 7.32
C ALA A 35 -28.70 11.52 8.57
N ALA A 36 -29.02 12.43 9.51
CA ALA A 36 -28.18 12.74 10.68
C ALA A 36 -27.77 11.50 11.51
N ALA A 37 -28.68 10.52 11.70
CA ALA A 37 -28.38 9.27 12.42
C ALA A 37 -27.38 8.36 11.68
N SER A 38 -27.34 8.41 10.34
CA SER A 38 -26.36 7.68 9.52
C SER A 38 -24.97 8.27 9.67
N LYS A 39 -24.88 9.59 9.83
CA LYS A 39 -23.61 10.32 10.01
C LYS A 39 -22.97 9.99 11.37
N THR A 40 -23.72 10.04 12.47
CA THR A 40 -23.20 9.69 13.81
C THR A 40 -22.68 8.25 13.84
N LYS A 41 -23.44 7.29 13.29
CA LYS A 41 -23.01 5.89 13.20
C LYS A 41 -21.74 5.73 12.37
N ARG A 42 -21.60 6.50 11.29
CA ARG A 42 -20.38 6.52 10.47
C ARG A 42 -19.18 7.03 11.26
N GLU A 43 -19.33 8.13 12.01
CA GLU A 43 -18.27 8.69 12.85
C GLU A 43 -17.81 7.70 13.93
N GLU A 44 -18.75 7.02 14.60
CA GLU A 44 -18.44 5.95 15.57
C GLU A 44 -17.64 4.82 14.92
N LYS A 45 -18.05 4.39 13.72
CA LYS A 45 -17.34 3.33 12.97
C LYS A 45 -15.95 3.77 12.51
N MET A 46 -15.75 5.04 12.16
CA MET A 46 -14.44 5.58 11.83
C MET A 46 -13.48 5.59 13.03
N LEU A 47 -13.97 5.93 14.21
CA LEU A 47 -13.21 5.86 15.46
C LEU A 47 -12.81 4.42 15.80
N GLU A 48 -13.77 3.50 15.70
CA GLU A 48 -13.54 2.08 15.94
C GLU A 48 -12.52 1.49 14.94
N LEU A 49 -12.63 1.84 13.65
CA LEU A 49 -11.67 1.43 12.64
C LEU A 49 -10.26 1.95 12.92
N SER A 50 -10.13 3.22 13.30
CA SER A 50 -8.83 3.82 13.64
C SER A 50 -8.17 3.08 14.81
N LYS A 51 -8.96 2.67 15.81
CA LYS A 51 -8.48 1.86 16.93
C LYS A 51 -7.99 0.48 16.46
N TYR A 52 -8.75 -0.23 15.63
CA TYR A 52 -8.32 -1.55 15.16
C TYR A 52 -7.11 -1.48 14.24
N ILE A 53 -6.99 -0.48 13.36
CA ILE A 53 -5.79 -0.31 12.53
C ILE A 53 -4.54 -0.09 13.42
N ARG A 54 -4.66 0.70 14.49
CA ARG A 54 -3.58 0.85 15.47
C ARG A 54 -3.24 -0.46 16.15
N GLU A 55 -4.25 -1.25 16.51
CA GLU A 55 -4.07 -2.56 17.15
C GLU A 55 -3.37 -3.57 16.21
N LEU A 56 -3.78 -3.64 14.94
CA LEU A 56 -3.11 -4.41 13.90
C LEU A 56 -1.63 -4.03 13.78
N LYS A 57 -1.35 -2.73 13.77
CA LYS A 57 0.02 -2.21 13.73
C LYS A 57 0.84 -2.63 14.96
N CYS A 58 0.27 -2.51 16.16
CA CYS A 58 0.92 -2.95 17.39
C CYS A 58 1.24 -4.45 17.38
N ILE A 59 0.38 -5.29 16.80
CA ILE A 59 0.68 -6.72 16.63
C ILE A 59 1.89 -6.92 15.72
N LEU A 60 1.94 -6.19 14.59
CA LEU A 60 2.96 -6.37 13.55
C LEU A 60 4.33 -5.76 13.87
N TYR A 61 4.38 -4.70 14.69
CA TYR A 61 5.60 -3.97 15.04
C TYR A 61 5.99 -4.07 16.51
N GLY A 62 5.11 -4.62 17.37
CA GLY A 62 5.25 -4.53 18.81
C GLY A 62 4.88 -3.13 19.33
N ASN A 63 5.23 -2.87 20.58
CA ASN A 63 5.08 -1.58 21.25
C ASN A 63 6.32 -1.29 22.12
N SER A 64 6.25 -0.27 22.98
CA SER A 64 7.36 0.08 23.89
C SER A 64 7.66 -0.97 24.96
N GLU A 65 6.76 -1.92 25.19
CA GLU A 65 6.84 -2.90 26.27
C GLU A 65 7.15 -4.32 25.76
N ALA A 66 6.77 -4.64 24.52
CA ALA A 66 6.89 -5.98 23.96
C ALA A 66 7.19 -5.97 22.45
N GLU A 67 8.08 -6.87 22.05
CA GLU A 67 8.35 -7.19 20.64
C GLU A 67 7.16 -7.93 19.98
N PRO A 68 7.02 -7.86 18.65
CA PRO A 68 5.96 -8.55 17.94
C PRO A 68 6.11 -10.08 18.06
N VAL A 69 5.03 -10.74 18.45
CA VAL A 69 5.01 -12.21 18.59
C VAL A 69 4.78 -12.84 17.21
N SER A 70 5.74 -13.66 16.75
CA SER A 70 5.72 -14.27 15.42
C SER A 70 4.42 -15.02 15.09
N GLU A 71 3.91 -15.81 16.04
CA GLU A 71 2.64 -16.54 15.86
C GLU A 71 1.44 -15.59 15.69
N ALA A 72 1.40 -14.49 16.45
CA ALA A 72 0.34 -13.50 16.32
C ALA A 72 0.39 -12.77 14.98
N CYS A 73 1.59 -12.42 14.50
CA CYS A 73 1.81 -11.86 13.17
C CYS A 73 1.38 -12.82 12.07
N SER A 74 1.71 -14.12 12.20
CA SER A 74 1.34 -15.16 11.26
C SER A 74 -0.19 -15.30 11.15
N GLN A 75 -0.89 -15.40 12.28
CA GLN A 75 -2.35 -15.49 12.33
C GLN A 75 -3.04 -14.26 11.74
N LEU A 76 -2.55 -13.06 12.09
CA LEU A 76 -3.03 -11.80 11.52
C LEU A 76 -2.88 -11.80 10.00
N THR A 77 -1.67 -12.10 9.51
CA THR A 77 -1.34 -12.09 8.08
C THR A 77 -2.20 -13.06 7.29
N GLN A 78 -2.38 -14.28 7.81
CA GLN A 78 -3.22 -15.30 7.18
C GLN A 78 -4.68 -14.84 7.05
N GLU A 79 -5.28 -14.35 8.14
CA GLU A 79 -6.66 -13.87 8.12
C GLU A 79 -6.83 -12.64 7.21
N PHE A 80 -5.85 -11.73 7.20
CA PHE A 80 -5.90 -10.48 6.44
C PHE A 80 -5.97 -10.72 4.93
N PHE A 81 -5.19 -11.66 4.42
CA PHE A 81 -5.20 -12.02 3.00
C PHE A 81 -6.36 -12.96 2.64
N ARG A 82 -6.72 -13.91 3.50
CA ARG A 82 -7.79 -14.90 3.24
C ARG A 82 -9.11 -14.25 2.85
N GLU A 83 -9.49 -13.18 3.54
CA GLU A 83 -10.80 -12.53 3.37
C GLU A 83 -10.74 -11.24 2.54
N ASN A 84 -9.64 -10.99 1.82
CA ASN A 84 -9.48 -9.82 0.94
C ASN A 84 -9.51 -8.47 1.72
N THR A 85 -9.07 -8.48 2.98
CA THR A 85 -9.05 -7.28 3.84
C THR A 85 -8.09 -6.22 3.31
N LEU A 86 -6.99 -6.63 2.68
CA LEU A 86 -6.01 -5.72 2.09
C LEU A 86 -6.65 -4.81 1.03
N ARG A 87 -7.43 -5.37 0.11
CA ARG A 87 -8.14 -4.60 -0.92
C ARG A 87 -9.07 -3.57 -0.31
N LEU A 88 -9.89 -3.99 0.66
CA LEU A 88 -10.83 -3.10 1.33
C LEU A 88 -10.12 -1.96 2.07
N LEU A 89 -8.99 -2.25 2.72
CA LEU A 89 -8.19 -1.22 3.40
C LEU A 89 -7.60 -0.20 2.40
N ILE A 90 -7.09 -0.66 1.26
CA ILE A 90 -6.58 0.21 0.19
C ILE A 90 -7.70 1.11 -0.35
N ILE A 91 -8.86 0.54 -0.70
CA ILE A 91 -10.00 1.29 -1.25
C ILE A 91 -10.56 2.30 -0.25
N CYS A 92 -10.58 1.96 1.04
CA CYS A 92 -11.08 2.85 2.09
C CYS A 92 -10.05 3.85 2.61
N LEU A 93 -8.77 3.76 2.22
CA LEU A 93 -7.71 4.67 2.66
C LEU A 93 -8.07 6.17 2.52
N PRO A 94 -8.70 6.65 1.42
CA PRO A 94 -9.13 8.05 1.28
C PRO A 94 -10.10 8.51 2.38
N LYS A 95 -10.87 7.57 2.95
CA LYS A 95 -11.90 7.86 3.97
C LYS A 95 -11.30 8.01 5.38
N LEU A 96 -10.05 7.57 5.58
CA LEU A 96 -9.39 7.55 6.89
C LEU A 96 -8.81 8.91 7.28
N SER A 97 -8.68 9.13 8.59
CA SER A 97 -7.93 10.26 9.13
C SER A 97 -6.44 10.16 8.80
N LEU A 98 -5.71 11.28 8.81
CA LEU A 98 -4.28 11.32 8.48
C LEU A 98 -3.46 10.29 9.29
N GLU A 99 -3.73 10.18 10.58
CA GLU A 99 -3.00 9.26 11.45
C GLU A 99 -3.36 7.79 11.15
N ALA A 100 -4.64 7.50 10.89
CA ALA A 100 -5.06 6.16 10.48
C ALA A 100 -4.51 5.76 9.10
N ARG A 101 -4.34 6.71 8.17
CA ARG A 101 -3.65 6.46 6.87
C ARG A 101 -2.20 6.04 7.07
N LYS A 102 -1.47 6.70 7.99
CA LYS A 102 -0.08 6.33 8.33
C LYS A 102 0.00 4.93 8.92
N ASP A 103 -0.86 4.61 9.88
CA ASP A 103 -0.90 3.28 10.48
C ASP A 103 -1.26 2.20 9.44
N ALA A 104 -2.28 2.45 8.62
CA ALA A 104 -2.69 1.54 7.54
C ALA A 104 -1.54 1.29 6.55
N THR A 105 -0.79 2.34 6.20
CA THR A 105 0.40 2.23 5.34
C THR A 105 1.44 1.29 5.95
N GLN A 106 1.72 1.44 7.25
CA GLN A 106 2.68 0.59 7.96
C GLN A 106 2.19 -0.87 8.06
N VAL A 107 0.89 -1.08 8.31
CA VAL A 107 0.27 -2.42 8.31
C VAL A 107 0.45 -3.09 6.94
N VAL A 108 0.05 -2.42 5.86
CA VAL A 108 0.19 -2.95 4.50
C VAL A 108 1.64 -3.26 4.13
N ALA A 109 2.56 -2.36 4.47
CA ALA A 109 4.00 -2.53 4.23
C ALA A 109 4.57 -3.75 4.96
N ASN A 110 4.23 -3.91 6.24
CA ASN A 110 4.74 -5.01 7.06
C ASN A 110 4.22 -6.37 6.58
N LEU A 111 2.94 -6.45 6.21
CA LEU A 111 2.31 -7.69 5.72
C LEU A 111 3.02 -8.30 4.50
N GLN A 112 3.64 -7.48 3.64
CA GLN A 112 4.38 -7.99 2.46
C GLN A 112 5.61 -8.82 2.84
N ARG A 113 6.12 -8.65 4.07
CA ARG A 113 7.35 -9.31 4.58
C ARG A 113 7.06 -10.45 5.55
N GLN A 114 5.80 -10.62 5.96
CA GLN A 114 5.42 -11.63 6.94
C GLN A 114 5.46 -13.03 6.34
N GLN A 115 6.06 -13.96 7.06
CA GLN A 115 6.07 -15.37 6.71
C GLN A 115 5.00 -16.12 7.50
N VAL A 116 4.17 -16.87 6.77
CA VAL A 116 3.17 -17.78 7.33
C VAL A 116 3.60 -19.19 6.95
N HIS A 117 3.89 -20.04 7.95
CA HIS A 117 4.49 -21.37 7.73
C HIS A 117 5.72 -21.31 6.80
N SER A 118 6.62 -20.35 7.04
CA SER A 118 7.83 -20.10 6.25
C SER A 118 7.60 -19.72 4.77
N ARG A 119 6.38 -19.28 4.41
CA ARG A 119 6.04 -18.81 3.06
C ARG A 119 5.57 -17.35 3.08
N LEU A 120 5.95 -16.59 2.05
CA LEU A 120 5.48 -15.21 1.84
C LEU A 120 4.14 -15.25 1.07
N ILE A 121 3.05 -15.48 1.80
CA ILE A 121 1.71 -15.62 1.21
C ILE A 121 1.18 -14.31 0.57
N ALA A 122 1.81 -13.17 0.87
CA ALA A 122 1.50 -11.89 0.25
C ALA A 122 1.70 -11.91 -1.28
N SER A 123 2.74 -12.60 -1.75
CA SER A 123 3.02 -12.75 -3.18
C SER A 123 1.86 -13.43 -3.90
N ASP A 124 1.38 -14.55 -3.36
CA ASP A 124 0.28 -15.34 -3.94
C ASP A 124 -1.02 -14.53 -3.98
N TYR A 125 -1.30 -13.81 -2.89
CA TYR A 125 -2.47 -12.93 -2.81
C TYR A 125 -2.41 -11.81 -3.86
N LEU A 126 -1.27 -11.11 -3.98
CA LEU A 126 -1.11 -10.02 -4.94
C LEU A 126 -1.16 -10.54 -6.38
N GLU A 127 -0.68 -11.75 -6.64
CA GLU A 127 -0.74 -12.37 -7.95
C GLU A 127 -2.19 -12.63 -8.41
N ALA A 128 -3.09 -12.92 -7.46
CA ALA A 128 -4.53 -13.04 -7.70
C ALA A 128 -5.28 -11.68 -7.72
N ASN A 129 -4.63 -10.58 -7.32
CA ASN A 129 -5.23 -9.25 -7.15
C ASN A 129 -4.36 -8.14 -7.75
N LYS A 130 -3.81 -8.36 -8.96
CA LYS A 130 -2.82 -7.46 -9.58
C LYS A 130 -3.37 -6.05 -9.85
N ASP A 131 -4.68 -5.91 -10.04
CA ASP A 131 -5.38 -4.64 -10.21
C ASP A 131 -5.23 -3.70 -9.00
N LEU A 132 -4.84 -4.21 -7.82
CA LEU A 132 -4.45 -3.36 -6.70
C LEU A 132 -3.26 -2.46 -7.04
N MET A 133 -2.36 -2.89 -7.92
CA MET A 133 -1.23 -2.04 -8.34
C MET A 133 -1.73 -0.86 -9.16
N ASP A 134 -2.76 -1.05 -9.98
CA ASP A 134 -3.36 0.00 -10.80
C ASP A 134 -3.95 1.11 -9.90
N ILE A 135 -4.60 0.70 -8.80
CA ILE A 135 -5.13 1.60 -7.77
C ILE A 135 -3.99 2.36 -7.07
N LEU A 136 -2.97 1.64 -6.60
CA LEU A 136 -1.83 2.25 -5.90
C LEU A 136 -1.06 3.23 -6.79
N ILE A 137 -0.84 2.89 -8.06
CA ILE A 137 -0.12 3.75 -9.01
C ILE A 137 -0.93 5.00 -9.34
N SER A 138 -2.22 4.83 -9.65
CA SER A 138 -3.11 5.98 -9.91
C SER A 138 -3.27 6.88 -8.68
N GLY A 139 -2.96 6.35 -7.50
CA GLY A 139 -2.86 7.07 -6.24
C GLY A 139 -1.90 8.27 -6.24
N TYR A 140 -0.88 8.30 -7.11
CA TYR A 140 0.00 9.47 -7.26
C TYR A 140 -0.73 10.72 -7.78
N GLU A 141 -1.90 10.55 -8.41
CA GLU A 141 -2.76 11.65 -8.89
C GLU A 141 -3.54 12.33 -7.76
N ILE A 142 -3.49 11.78 -6.53
CA ILE A 142 -4.18 12.30 -5.35
C ILE A 142 -3.12 12.77 -4.34
N PRO A 143 -2.81 14.08 -4.26
CA PRO A 143 -1.66 14.59 -3.50
C PRO A 143 -1.64 14.17 -2.02
N GLU A 144 -2.80 14.11 -1.38
CA GLU A 144 -2.95 13.73 0.04
C GLU A 144 -2.76 12.23 0.32
N LEU A 145 -2.75 11.38 -0.71
CA LEU A 145 -2.59 9.93 -0.61
C LEU A 145 -1.32 9.40 -1.30
N ALA A 146 -0.72 10.20 -2.19
CA ALA A 146 0.39 9.78 -3.04
C ALA A 146 1.53 9.12 -2.27
N LEU A 147 1.97 9.71 -1.15
CA LEU A 147 3.06 9.14 -0.34
C LEU A 147 2.67 7.84 0.37
N HIS A 148 1.38 7.69 0.74
CA HIS A 148 0.87 6.46 1.34
C HIS A 148 0.83 5.33 0.32
N TYR A 149 0.26 5.60 -0.85
CA TYR A 149 0.16 4.61 -1.92
C TYR A 149 1.53 4.28 -2.52
N GLY A 150 2.43 5.25 -2.68
CA GLY A 150 3.81 5.02 -3.10
C GLY A 150 4.57 4.12 -2.13
N ALA A 151 4.42 4.33 -0.83
CA ALA A 151 5.01 3.46 0.19
C ALA A 151 4.45 2.02 0.15
N MET A 152 3.13 1.86 0.00
CA MET A 152 2.52 0.53 -0.14
C MET A 152 2.98 -0.17 -1.44
N LEU A 153 3.02 0.56 -2.54
CA LEU A 153 3.42 0.06 -3.85
C LEU A 153 4.86 -0.45 -3.84
N ARG A 154 5.80 0.31 -3.26
CA ARG A 154 7.21 -0.11 -3.13
C ARG A 154 7.36 -1.43 -2.38
N GLU A 155 6.52 -1.68 -1.38
CA GLU A 155 6.54 -2.97 -0.68
C GLU A 155 5.94 -4.10 -1.52
N CYS A 156 4.92 -3.84 -2.33
CA CYS A 156 4.34 -4.84 -3.23
C CYS A 156 5.29 -5.25 -4.37
N ILE A 157 6.00 -4.31 -4.98
CA ILE A 157 6.96 -4.59 -6.08
C ILE A 157 8.23 -5.33 -5.62
N ARG A 158 8.38 -5.60 -4.31
CA ARG A 158 9.39 -6.52 -3.81
C ARG A 158 9.20 -7.93 -4.35
N HIS A 159 7.96 -8.31 -4.65
CA HIS A 159 7.64 -9.58 -5.29
C HIS A 159 7.86 -9.47 -6.81
N GLN A 160 8.68 -10.37 -7.36
CA GLN A 160 9.09 -10.31 -8.76
C GLN A 160 7.91 -10.37 -9.74
N SER A 161 6.88 -11.19 -9.44
CA SER A 161 5.67 -11.30 -10.24
C SER A 161 4.89 -9.97 -10.33
N ILE A 162 4.89 -9.20 -9.25
CA ILE A 162 4.20 -7.91 -9.16
C ILE A 162 5.00 -6.80 -9.83
N ALA A 163 6.32 -6.78 -9.65
CA ALA A 163 7.19 -5.87 -10.40
C ALA A 163 7.08 -6.10 -11.92
N ARG A 164 7.04 -7.37 -12.36
CA ARG A 164 6.83 -7.72 -13.77
C ARG A 164 5.51 -7.16 -14.28
N TYR A 165 4.41 -7.37 -13.55
CA TYR A 165 3.11 -6.83 -13.91
C TYR A 165 3.14 -5.31 -14.11
N VAL A 166 3.75 -4.56 -13.19
CA VAL A 166 3.84 -3.10 -13.29
C VAL A 166 4.69 -2.68 -14.50
N LEU A 167 5.86 -3.30 -14.70
CA LEU A 167 6.76 -3.01 -15.83
C LEU A 167 6.05 -3.23 -17.18
N GLU A 168 5.30 -4.33 -17.32
CA GLU A 168 4.62 -4.70 -18.56
C GLU A 168 3.28 -3.97 -18.77
N SER A 169 2.84 -3.16 -17.81
CA SER A 169 1.58 -2.40 -17.88
C SER A 169 1.77 -0.99 -18.46
N GLU A 170 0.67 -0.40 -18.95
CA GLU A 170 0.66 1.01 -19.37
C GLU A 170 0.97 1.98 -18.22
N HIS A 171 0.85 1.53 -16.95
CA HIS A 171 1.22 2.34 -15.79
C HIS A 171 2.71 2.68 -15.75
N MET A 172 3.58 1.89 -16.38
CA MET A 172 5.01 2.17 -16.43
C MET A 172 5.31 3.54 -17.06
N LYS A 173 4.53 3.93 -18.09
CA LYS A 173 4.67 5.24 -18.75
C LYS A 173 4.30 6.40 -17.83
N LYS A 174 3.31 6.21 -16.94
CA LYS A 174 2.87 7.26 -16.03
C LYS A 174 3.97 7.73 -15.08
N PHE A 175 4.94 6.88 -14.74
CA PHE A 175 6.06 7.27 -13.87
C PHE A 175 6.91 8.40 -14.47
N PHE A 176 7.06 8.49 -15.79
CA PHE A 176 7.78 9.60 -16.43
C PHE A 176 7.13 10.95 -16.16
N ASP A 177 5.81 10.97 -16.00
CA ASP A 177 5.06 12.18 -15.67
C ASP A 177 5.05 12.41 -14.16
N TYR A 178 4.85 11.36 -13.35
CA TYR A 178 4.84 11.46 -11.88
C TYR A 178 6.18 11.97 -11.30
N ILE A 179 7.31 11.57 -11.88
CA ILE A 179 8.66 12.02 -11.47
C ILE A 179 8.86 13.52 -11.72
N GLN A 180 8.02 14.12 -12.56
CA GLN A 180 8.09 15.53 -12.92
C GLN A 180 7.01 16.38 -12.26
N LEU A 181 6.24 15.80 -11.32
CA LEU A 181 5.20 16.55 -10.61
C LEU A 181 5.80 17.76 -9.88
N PRO A 182 5.07 18.90 -9.81
CA PRO A 182 5.55 20.10 -9.12
C PRO A 182 5.79 19.89 -7.62
N ASN A 183 5.03 18.97 -7.00
CA ASN A 183 5.24 18.60 -5.61
C ASN A 183 6.50 17.73 -5.49
N PHE A 184 7.54 18.30 -4.90
CA PHE A 184 8.85 17.66 -4.76
C PHE A 184 8.80 16.32 -4.01
N ASP A 185 8.04 16.24 -2.91
CA ASP A 185 7.97 15.01 -2.11
C ASP A 185 7.34 13.87 -2.91
N ILE A 186 6.27 14.17 -3.66
CA ILE A 186 5.58 13.20 -4.50
C ILE A 186 6.47 12.77 -5.68
N ALA A 187 7.10 13.73 -6.37
CA ALA A 187 8.01 13.44 -7.48
C ALA A 187 9.22 12.61 -7.04
N SER A 188 9.79 12.92 -5.88
CA SER A 188 10.90 12.17 -5.27
C SER A 188 10.48 10.75 -4.89
N ASP A 189 9.28 10.59 -4.32
CA ASP A 189 8.71 9.29 -3.99
C ASP A 189 8.45 8.44 -5.26
N ALA A 190 7.86 9.03 -6.30
CA ALA A 190 7.67 8.37 -7.59
C ALA A 190 9.00 7.96 -8.24
N SER A 191 10.03 8.81 -8.14
CA SER A 191 11.38 8.49 -8.63
C SER A 191 12.02 7.34 -7.85
N ALA A 192 11.82 7.27 -6.54
CA ALA A 192 12.27 6.14 -5.72
C ALA A 192 11.59 4.83 -6.14
N THR A 193 10.27 4.86 -6.37
CA THR A 193 9.50 3.71 -6.86
C THR A 193 9.95 3.27 -8.25
N PHE A 194 10.12 4.20 -9.19
CA PHE A 194 10.64 3.94 -10.53
C PHE A 194 12.04 3.32 -10.47
N LYS A 195 12.94 3.89 -9.67
CA LYS A 195 14.29 3.33 -9.48
C LYS A 195 14.23 1.90 -8.94
N GLU A 196 13.36 1.62 -7.97
CA GLU A 196 13.20 0.29 -7.40
C GLU A 196 12.71 -0.72 -8.45
N LEU A 197 11.71 -0.35 -9.26
CA LEU A 197 11.24 -1.16 -10.40
C LEU A 197 12.38 -1.47 -11.38
N MET A 198 13.21 -0.47 -11.71
CA MET A 198 14.30 -0.60 -12.69
C MET A 198 15.55 -1.30 -12.16
N THR A 199 15.68 -1.53 -10.85
CA THR A 199 16.97 -2.01 -10.29
C THR A 199 16.85 -3.26 -9.41
N ARG A 200 15.67 -3.57 -8.87
CA ARG A 200 15.50 -4.69 -7.94
C ARG A 200 15.63 -6.06 -8.61
N HIS A 201 14.83 -6.31 -9.64
CA HIS A 201 14.72 -7.63 -10.29
C HIS A 201 15.45 -7.64 -11.63
N LYS A 202 16.79 -7.71 -11.58
CA LYS A 202 17.68 -7.50 -12.74
C LYS A 202 17.29 -8.29 -13.99
N SER A 203 16.93 -9.56 -13.86
CA SER A 203 16.53 -10.39 -14.99
C SER A 203 15.21 -9.92 -15.63
N THR A 204 14.20 -9.63 -14.81
CA THR A 204 12.91 -9.08 -15.28
C THR A 204 13.11 -7.74 -15.97
N VAL A 205 13.93 -6.85 -15.41
CA VAL A 205 14.20 -5.53 -15.99
C VAL A 205 14.96 -5.66 -17.30
N ALA A 206 15.99 -6.51 -17.37
CA ALA A 206 16.75 -6.72 -18.60
C ALA A 206 15.84 -7.24 -19.73
N GLU A 207 14.96 -8.19 -19.41
CA GLU A 207 13.96 -8.70 -20.36
C GLU A 207 13.01 -7.59 -20.83
N PHE A 208 12.46 -6.81 -19.89
CA PHE A 208 11.58 -5.68 -20.18
C PHE A 208 12.27 -4.66 -21.10
N LEU A 209 13.46 -4.19 -20.73
CA LEU A 209 14.22 -3.19 -21.50
C LEU A 209 14.59 -3.69 -22.89
N THR A 210 14.94 -4.96 -23.03
CA THR A 210 15.25 -5.55 -24.35
C THR A 210 14.03 -5.52 -25.27
N LYS A 211 12.85 -5.87 -24.75
CA LYS A 211 11.59 -5.87 -25.52
C LYS A 211 11.04 -4.47 -25.81
N ASN A 212 11.36 -3.50 -24.95
CA ASN A 212 10.74 -2.17 -24.93
C ASN A 212 11.72 -1.03 -25.22
N TYR A 213 12.90 -1.35 -25.77
CA TYR A 213 14.03 -0.45 -25.89
C TYR A 213 13.66 0.90 -26.52
N GLU A 214 13.03 0.88 -27.70
CA GLU A 214 12.78 2.08 -28.49
C GLU A 214 11.92 3.10 -27.74
N TRP A 215 10.72 2.72 -27.31
CA TRP A 215 9.82 3.65 -26.64
C TRP A 215 10.33 4.04 -25.26
N PHE A 216 10.91 3.08 -24.50
CA PHE A 216 11.35 3.35 -23.14
C PHE A 216 12.47 4.38 -23.12
N PHE A 217 13.50 4.20 -23.94
CA PHE A 217 14.61 5.15 -23.99
C PHE A 217 14.24 6.46 -24.69
N ALA A 218 13.29 6.46 -25.63
CA ALA A 218 12.75 7.70 -26.18
C ALA A 218 12.06 8.55 -25.09
N GLU A 219 11.21 7.94 -24.26
CA GLU A 219 10.56 8.62 -23.12
C GLU A 219 11.58 9.01 -22.05
N PHE A 220 12.50 8.10 -21.68
CA PHE A 220 13.52 8.36 -20.67
C PHE A 220 14.42 9.55 -21.05
N ASN A 221 14.86 9.61 -22.30
CA ASN A 221 15.73 10.69 -22.78
C ASN A 221 14.97 12.02 -22.81
N SER A 222 13.83 12.06 -23.50
CA SER A 222 13.07 13.30 -23.72
C SER A 222 12.44 13.85 -22.43
N LYS A 223 11.92 12.98 -21.56
CA LYS A 223 11.22 13.41 -20.34
C LYS A 223 12.12 13.53 -19.12
N LEU A 224 13.19 12.74 -19.00
CA LEU A 224 14.01 12.75 -17.78
C LEU A 224 15.40 13.35 -17.99
N LEU A 225 16.17 12.89 -18.98
CA LEU A 225 17.52 13.41 -19.23
C LEU A 225 17.51 14.85 -19.77
N GLU A 226 16.53 15.18 -20.60
CA GLU A 226 16.35 16.51 -21.18
C GLU A 226 15.39 17.39 -20.38
N SER A 227 14.89 16.90 -19.23
CA SER A 227 13.93 17.62 -18.38
C SER A 227 14.47 19.02 -18.02
N PRO A 228 13.63 20.08 -18.03
CA PRO A 228 14.07 21.40 -17.55
C PRO A 228 14.42 21.38 -16.05
N ASN A 229 13.89 20.43 -15.28
CA ASN A 229 14.17 20.27 -13.87
C ASN A 229 15.54 19.61 -13.63
N TYR A 230 16.48 20.39 -13.08
CA TYR A 230 17.83 19.92 -12.76
C TYR A 230 17.84 18.67 -11.85
N ILE A 231 16.94 18.60 -10.86
CA ILE A 231 16.88 17.47 -9.94
C ILE A 231 16.46 16.21 -10.68
N THR A 232 15.43 16.31 -11.54
CA THR A 232 14.97 15.21 -12.40
C THR A 232 16.12 14.68 -13.27
N ARG A 233 16.83 15.58 -13.99
CA ARG A 233 18.01 15.18 -14.79
C ARG A 233 19.06 14.47 -13.95
N ARG A 234 19.39 15.05 -12.77
CA ARG A 234 20.41 14.49 -11.87
C ARG A 234 20.02 13.11 -11.34
N GLN A 235 18.75 12.85 -11.04
CA GLN A 235 18.30 11.54 -10.58
C GLN A 235 18.25 10.53 -11.74
N ALA A 236 17.83 10.95 -12.93
CA ALA A 236 17.80 10.09 -14.12
C ALA A 236 19.18 9.51 -14.44
N VAL A 237 20.23 10.34 -14.40
CA VAL A 237 21.62 9.91 -14.62
C VAL A 237 22.09 8.85 -13.61
N LYS A 238 21.49 8.76 -12.41
CA LYS A 238 21.84 7.75 -11.39
C LYS A 238 21.09 6.43 -11.54
N VAL A 239 20.05 6.39 -12.37
CA VAL A 239 19.27 5.18 -12.64
C VAL A 239 19.87 4.39 -13.80
N VAL A 240 20.52 5.09 -14.75
CA VAL A 240 21.42 4.53 -15.77
C VAL A 240 22.66 3.95 -15.10
#